data_AF-A0A661ZTR7-F1
#
_entry.id   AF-A0A661ZTR7-F1
#
_cell.length_a   1.000
_cell.length_b   1.000
_cell.length_c   1.000
_cell.angle_alpha   90.00
_cell.angle_beta   90.00
_cell.angle_gamma   90.00
#
_symmetry.space_group_name_H-M   'P 1'
#
loop_
_entity.id
_entity.type
_entity.pdbx_description
1 polymer ?
#
loop_
_entity_poly.entity_id
_entity_poly.type
_entity_poly.pdbx_seq_one_letter_code
_entity_poly.pdbx_strand_id
1 'polypeptide(L)'
;MTIVCEHIKAKGKPNFMPLVTHLEQVALVAERVATELSMDSNIAKLGAILHDIGKANPIFQKRLYGKDKSKKAYRHEIGSIFFLSLFPESIHSELIEMVIAHHKSIYRDARERGILDLDELYGDEIIEYHLADWDNWSKTANSILDSFGIKTKIISEKEA
;
A
#
# COMPACT_ATOMS: atom_id res chain seq x y z
N MET A 1 -5.36 -3.77 19.64
CA MET A 1 -6.07 -3.34 18.42
C MET A 1 -7.11 -4.39 18.05
N THR A 2 -8.27 -3.99 17.53
CA THR A 2 -9.28 -4.92 16.99
C THR A 2 -8.83 -5.40 15.62
N ILE A 3 -8.77 -6.71 15.39
CA ILE A 3 -8.42 -7.26 14.07
C ILE A 3 -9.62 -7.02 13.13
N VAL A 4 -9.50 -6.03 12.25
CA VAL A 4 -10.46 -5.78 11.16
C VAL A 4 -9.97 -6.46 9.87
N CYS A 5 -10.90 -6.81 8.99
CA CYS A 5 -10.57 -7.37 7.66
C CYS A 5 -9.58 -8.55 7.73
N GLU A 6 -9.74 -9.46 8.69
CA GLU A 6 -8.77 -10.56 8.95
C GLU A 6 -8.46 -11.41 7.70
N HIS A 7 -9.39 -11.50 6.76
CA HIS A 7 -9.25 -12.21 5.49
C HIS A 7 -8.27 -11.55 4.51
N ILE A 8 -7.96 -10.26 4.66
CA ILE A 8 -6.97 -9.52 3.87
C ILE A 8 -5.58 -9.77 4.43
N LYS A 9 -4.69 -10.34 3.62
CA LYS A 9 -3.37 -10.79 4.06
C LYS A 9 -2.25 -9.94 3.49
N ALA A 10 -1.21 -9.66 4.29
CA ALA A 10 0.02 -9.03 3.80
C ALA A 10 0.96 -10.03 3.10
N LYS A 11 0.89 -11.31 3.50
CA LYS A 11 1.78 -12.38 3.06
C LYS A 11 0.97 -13.65 2.76
N GLY A 12 1.46 -14.46 1.82
CA GLY A 12 0.87 -15.76 1.47
C GLY A 12 1.33 -16.87 2.41
N LYS A 13 1.34 -18.10 1.91
CA LYS A 13 1.90 -19.26 2.64
C LYS A 13 3.35 -19.00 3.09
N PRO A 14 3.76 -19.53 4.26
CA PRO A 14 2.96 -20.32 5.19
C PRO A 14 2.14 -19.48 6.20
N ASN A 15 2.49 -18.19 6.40
CA ASN A 15 2.03 -17.43 7.56
C ASN A 15 0.64 -16.82 7.42
N PHE A 16 0.19 -16.46 6.20
CA PHE A 16 -1.10 -15.80 5.97
C PHE A 16 -1.42 -14.68 6.98
N MET A 17 -0.41 -13.86 7.29
CA MET A 17 -0.50 -12.79 8.27
C MET A 17 -1.53 -11.75 7.80
N PRO A 18 -2.53 -11.39 8.63
CA PRO A 18 -3.46 -10.30 8.31
C PRO A 18 -2.70 -9.01 7.99
N LEU A 19 -3.19 -8.26 7.00
CA LEU A 19 -2.56 -7.00 6.58
C LEU A 19 -2.51 -6.00 7.74
N VAL A 20 -3.60 -5.85 8.48
CA VAL A 20 -3.67 -4.97 9.66
C VAL A 20 -2.59 -5.32 10.70
N THR A 21 -2.33 -6.60 10.95
CA THR A 21 -1.27 -7.02 11.89
C THR A 21 0.12 -6.68 11.38
N HIS A 22 0.38 -6.89 10.08
CA HIS A 22 1.66 -6.51 9.47
C HIS A 22 1.89 -5.00 9.56
N LEU A 23 0.88 -4.19 9.22
CA LEU A 23 0.96 -2.74 9.29
C LEU A 23 1.20 -2.25 10.73
N GLU A 24 0.50 -2.80 11.73
CA GLU A 24 0.72 -2.46 13.14
C GLU A 24 2.17 -2.74 13.58
N GLN A 25 2.71 -3.91 13.20
CA GLN A 25 4.07 -4.30 13.56
C GLN A 25 5.12 -3.39 12.93
N VAL A 26 4.97 -3.06 11.63
CA VAL A 26 5.91 -2.17 10.94
C VAL A 26 5.79 -0.75 11.49
N ALA A 27 4.58 -0.27 11.75
CA ALA A 27 4.33 1.05 12.33
C ALA A 27 4.98 1.21 13.70
N LEU A 28 4.87 0.19 14.57
CA LEU A 28 5.52 0.18 15.89
C LEU A 28 7.05 0.30 15.78
N VAL A 29 7.66 -0.44 14.86
CA VAL A 29 9.12 -0.38 14.64
C VAL A 29 9.53 0.95 14.04
N ALA A 30 8.82 1.44 13.03
CA ALA A 30 9.12 2.72 12.38
C ALA A 30 9.02 3.89 13.36
N GLU A 31 7.96 3.92 14.19
CA GLU A 31 7.79 4.92 15.25
C GLU A 31 8.97 4.90 16.22
N ARG A 32 9.37 3.70 16.70
CA ARG A 32 10.50 3.57 17.63
C ARG A 32 11.83 4.00 17.02
N VAL A 33 12.12 3.57 15.80
CA VAL A 33 13.36 3.94 15.11
C VAL A 33 13.43 5.45 14.87
N ALA A 34 12.33 6.04 14.39
CA ALA A 34 12.26 7.49 14.15
C ALA A 34 12.48 8.29 15.44
N THR A 35 11.87 7.88 16.55
CA THR A 35 12.11 8.51 17.86
C THR A 35 13.59 8.49 18.24
N GLU A 36 14.27 7.35 18.10
CA GLU A 36 15.69 7.25 18.49
C GLU A 36 16.62 8.02 17.56
N LEU A 37 16.23 8.21 16.30
CA LEU A 37 16.96 9.02 15.34
C LEU A 37 16.58 10.50 15.38
N SER A 38 15.75 10.93 16.34
CA SER A 38 15.22 12.31 16.43
C SER A 38 14.52 12.78 15.14
N MET A 39 13.86 11.84 14.45
CA MET A 39 12.99 12.10 13.30
C MET A 39 11.54 12.22 13.75
N ASP A 40 10.67 12.72 12.87
CA ASP A 40 9.22 12.77 13.14
C ASP A 40 8.63 11.35 13.17
N SER A 41 8.37 10.87 14.39
CA SER A 41 7.87 9.51 14.61
C SER A 41 6.43 9.33 14.15
N ASN A 42 5.64 10.40 14.06
CA ASN A 42 4.28 10.33 13.56
C ASN A 42 4.26 10.18 12.03
N ILE A 43 5.08 10.95 11.31
CA ILE A 43 5.24 10.76 9.85
C ILE A 43 5.75 9.34 9.55
N ALA A 44 6.74 8.86 10.30
CA ALA A 44 7.26 7.50 10.14
C ALA A 44 6.19 6.42 10.35
N LYS A 45 5.35 6.60 11.39
CA LYS A 45 4.21 5.71 11.67
C LYS A 45 3.19 5.72 10.53
N LEU A 46 2.80 6.90 10.04
CA LEU A 46 1.82 7.04 8.97
C LEU A 46 2.34 6.45 7.65
N GLY A 47 3.60 6.70 7.29
CA GLY A 47 4.23 6.08 6.12
C GLY A 47 4.32 4.57 6.24
N ALA A 48 4.64 4.05 7.43
CA ALA A 48 4.64 2.62 7.72
C ALA A 48 3.25 1.97 7.65
N ILE A 49 2.18 2.70 7.95
CA ILE A 49 0.81 2.19 7.75
C ILE A 49 0.42 2.23 6.27
N LEU A 50 0.81 3.31 5.57
CA LEU A 50 0.45 3.52 4.17
C LEU A 50 1.16 2.56 3.21
N HIS A 51 2.44 2.23 3.43
CA HIS A 51 3.32 1.58 2.44
C HIS A 51 2.72 0.33 1.77
N ASP A 52 1.96 -0.47 2.51
CA ASP A 52 1.45 -1.76 2.08
C ASP A 52 -0.07 -1.78 1.94
N ILE A 53 -0.77 -0.65 2.09
CA ILE A 53 -2.26 -0.65 2.07
C ILE A 53 -2.82 -1.11 0.73
N GLY A 54 -2.10 -0.88 -0.37
CA GLY A 54 -2.44 -1.39 -1.70
C GLY A 54 -2.51 -2.91 -1.78
N LYS A 55 -1.97 -3.65 -0.80
CA LYS A 55 -2.16 -5.11 -0.71
C LYS A 55 -3.61 -5.50 -0.48
N ALA A 56 -4.47 -4.60 -0.02
CA ALA A 56 -5.91 -4.82 0.06
C ALA A 56 -6.56 -5.09 -1.30
N ASN A 57 -5.89 -4.70 -2.40
CA ASN A 57 -6.41 -4.89 -3.75
C ASN A 57 -6.68 -6.38 -4.07
N PRO A 58 -7.81 -6.71 -4.74
CA PRO A 58 -8.18 -8.08 -5.06
C PRO A 58 -7.16 -8.82 -5.93
N ILE A 59 -6.43 -8.12 -6.82
CA ILE A 59 -5.38 -8.70 -7.65
C ILE A 59 -4.25 -9.24 -6.76
N PHE A 60 -3.77 -8.41 -5.82
CA PHE A 60 -2.74 -8.83 -4.87
C PHE A 60 -3.22 -10.01 -4.03
N GLN A 61 -4.43 -9.93 -3.48
CA GLN A 61 -5.00 -11.02 -2.68
C GLN A 61 -5.11 -12.33 -3.49
N LYS A 62 -5.61 -12.28 -4.73
CA LYS A 62 -5.68 -13.47 -5.61
C LYS A 62 -4.31 -14.08 -5.89
N ARG A 63 -3.26 -13.25 -6.06
CA ARG A 63 -1.87 -13.72 -6.26
C ARG A 63 -1.31 -14.47 -5.07
N LEU A 64 -1.60 -14.03 -3.85
CA LEU A 64 -1.16 -14.75 -2.63
C LEU A 64 -1.64 -16.21 -2.59
N TYR A 65 -2.79 -16.50 -3.20
CA TYR A 65 -3.35 -17.85 -3.29
C TYR A 65 -3.07 -18.56 -4.61
N GLY A 66 -2.25 -17.97 -5.50
CA GLY A 66 -1.97 -18.52 -6.83
C GLY A 66 -3.20 -18.57 -7.75
N LYS A 67 -4.21 -17.73 -7.49
CA LYS A 67 -5.48 -17.69 -8.24
C LYS A 67 -5.49 -16.66 -9.39
N ASP A 68 -4.51 -15.76 -9.44
CA ASP A 68 -4.32 -14.86 -10.57
C ASP A 68 -3.30 -15.44 -11.55
N LYS A 69 -3.69 -15.54 -12.82
CA LYS A 69 -2.85 -16.03 -13.93
C LYS A 69 -2.29 -14.90 -14.80
N SER A 70 -2.65 -13.65 -14.52
CA SER A 70 -2.15 -12.49 -15.27
C SER A 70 -0.62 -12.38 -15.13
N LYS A 71 0.03 -12.07 -16.26
CA LYS A 71 1.47 -11.76 -16.28
C LYS A 71 1.76 -10.29 -15.98
N LYS A 72 0.75 -9.40 -16.07
CA LYS A 72 0.88 -7.96 -15.82
C LYS A 72 1.31 -7.74 -14.37
N ALA A 73 2.36 -6.96 -14.13
CA ALA A 73 2.83 -6.75 -12.76
C ALA A 73 1.82 -5.89 -11.98
N TYR A 74 1.66 -6.21 -10.70
CA TYR A 74 0.91 -5.41 -9.75
C TYR A 74 1.91 -4.99 -8.67
N ARG A 75 2.06 -3.69 -8.48
CA ARG A 75 2.91 -3.04 -7.49
C ARG A 75 1.96 -2.42 -6.46
N HIS A 76 1.88 -3.02 -5.28
CA HIS A 76 1.00 -2.49 -4.23
C HIS A 76 1.46 -1.11 -3.74
N GLU A 77 2.68 -0.69 -4.05
CA GLU A 77 3.17 0.67 -3.80
C GLU A 77 2.34 1.70 -4.59
N ILE A 78 2.08 1.43 -5.88
CA ILE A 78 1.20 2.28 -6.71
C ILE A 78 -0.19 2.35 -6.09
N GLY A 79 -0.77 1.19 -5.75
CA GLY A 79 -2.09 1.13 -5.11
C GLY A 79 -2.15 1.79 -3.73
N SER A 80 -1.02 1.94 -3.05
CA SER A 80 -0.96 2.59 -1.74
C SER A 80 -1.01 4.12 -1.85
N ILE A 81 -0.43 4.69 -2.91
CA ILE A 81 -0.46 6.13 -3.16
C ILE A 81 -1.86 6.66 -3.47
N PHE A 82 -2.79 5.80 -3.94
CA PHE A 82 -4.20 6.17 -4.13
C PHE A 82 -4.92 6.66 -2.86
N PHE A 83 -4.33 6.44 -1.67
CA PHE A 83 -4.87 6.90 -0.39
C PHE A 83 -4.17 8.15 0.15
N LEU A 84 -3.27 8.76 -0.61
CA LEU A 84 -2.45 9.89 -0.17
C LEU A 84 -3.32 11.10 0.23
N SER A 85 -4.47 11.30 -0.42
CA SER A 85 -5.40 12.39 -0.11
C SER A 85 -6.08 12.31 1.27
N LEU A 86 -5.87 11.20 2.01
CA LEU A 86 -6.28 11.07 3.42
C LEU A 86 -5.32 11.78 4.38
N PHE A 87 -4.13 12.15 3.91
CA PHE A 87 -3.08 12.76 4.71
C PHE A 87 -2.90 14.24 4.37
N PRO A 88 -2.38 15.07 5.28
CA PRO A 88 -2.06 16.47 4.99
C PRO A 88 -1.05 16.59 3.85
N GLU A 89 -1.28 17.50 2.90
CA GLU A 89 -0.39 17.75 1.76
C GLU A 89 1.06 18.06 2.19
N SER A 90 1.23 18.68 3.36
CA SER A 90 2.54 19.05 3.91
C SER A 90 3.46 17.86 4.22
N ILE A 91 2.94 16.62 4.26
CA ILE A 91 3.72 15.40 4.50
C ILE A 91 3.70 14.44 3.31
N HIS A 92 3.10 14.83 2.18
CA HIS A 92 2.92 13.94 1.03
C HIS A 92 4.25 13.48 0.44
N SER A 93 5.24 14.36 0.34
CA SER A 93 6.56 14.02 -0.20
C SER A 93 7.22 12.91 0.60
N GLU A 94 7.20 13.00 1.93
CA GLU A 94 7.76 12.01 2.84
C GLU A 94 7.03 10.66 2.72
N LEU A 95 5.70 10.70 2.65
CA LEU A 95 4.90 9.49 2.49
C LEU A 95 5.15 8.81 1.13
N ILE A 96 5.26 9.58 0.05
CA ILE A 96 5.57 9.05 -1.28
C ILE A 96 6.93 8.35 -1.26
N GLU A 97 7.98 8.98 -0.72
CA GLU A 97 9.31 8.37 -0.63
C GLU A 97 9.28 7.05 0.16
N MET A 98 8.63 7.05 1.33
CA MET A 98 8.51 5.84 2.16
C MET A 98 7.73 4.72 1.45
N VAL A 99 6.68 5.04 0.70
CA VAL A 99 5.86 4.05 -0.02
C VAL A 99 6.55 3.57 -1.29
N ILE A 100 7.20 4.43 -2.06
CA ILE A 100 7.76 4.05 -3.37
C ILE A 100 9.08 3.30 -3.21
N ALA A 101 9.90 3.63 -2.20
CA ALA A 101 11.23 3.06 -2.04
C ALA A 101 11.27 1.65 -1.43
N HIS A 102 10.18 1.13 -0.85
CA HIS A 102 10.29 0.04 0.13
C HIS A 102 10.43 -1.40 -0.41
N HIS A 103 10.40 -1.64 -1.74
CA HIS A 103 10.35 -3.01 -2.26
C HIS A 103 11.37 -3.36 -3.34
N LYS A 104 11.39 -2.63 -4.45
CA LYS A 104 12.17 -2.96 -5.65
C LYS A 104 12.74 -1.70 -6.27
N SER A 105 13.78 -1.87 -7.08
CA SER A 105 14.23 -0.80 -7.96
C SER A 105 13.04 -0.21 -8.71
N ILE A 106 13.02 1.12 -8.79
CA ILE A 106 11.98 1.85 -9.50
C ILE A 106 12.12 1.72 -11.03
N TYR A 107 13.31 1.32 -11.51
CA TYR A 107 13.67 1.23 -12.92
C TYR A 107 14.63 0.07 -13.18
N ARG A 108 14.45 -0.64 -14.30
CA ARG A 108 15.30 -1.73 -14.81
C ARG A 108 15.70 -2.75 -13.76
N ASP A 109 14.72 -3.22 -12.97
CA ASP A 109 14.95 -4.41 -12.15
C ASP A 109 15.13 -5.65 -13.04
N ALA A 110 15.62 -6.77 -12.48
CA ALA A 110 15.93 -7.98 -13.27
C ALA A 110 14.73 -8.58 -14.05
N ARG A 111 13.52 -8.08 -13.82
CA ARG A 111 12.29 -8.51 -14.50
C ARG A 111 11.56 -7.37 -15.22
N GLU A 112 12.13 -6.17 -15.24
CA GLU A 112 11.56 -4.93 -15.78
C GLU A 112 10.15 -4.65 -15.23
N ARG A 113 10.03 -4.68 -13.90
CA ARG A 113 8.78 -4.44 -13.14
C ARG A 113 8.91 -3.26 -12.18
N GLY A 114 9.88 -2.39 -12.42
CA GLY A 114 9.98 -1.07 -11.81
C GLY A 114 8.72 -0.25 -12.07
N ILE A 115 8.43 0.75 -11.24
CA ILE A 115 7.25 1.60 -11.45
C ILE A 115 7.41 2.38 -12.77
N LEU A 116 8.62 2.89 -13.03
CA LEU A 116 8.94 3.56 -14.29
C LEU A 116 8.92 2.58 -15.48
N ASP A 117 9.38 1.34 -15.29
CA ASP A 117 9.29 0.32 -16.35
C ASP A 117 7.82 0.05 -16.72
N LEU A 118 6.93 -0.02 -15.74
CA LEU A 118 5.51 -0.27 -15.98
C LEU A 118 4.81 0.93 -16.62
N ASP A 119 5.18 2.15 -16.25
CA ASP A 119 4.71 3.37 -16.90
C ASP A 119 5.15 3.45 -18.37
N GLU A 120 6.43 3.18 -18.65
CA GLU A 120 6.96 3.13 -20.02
C GLU A 120 6.26 2.07 -20.90
N LEU A 121 5.93 0.90 -20.31
CA LEU A 121 5.33 -0.23 -21.04
C LEU A 121 3.82 -0.11 -21.24
N TYR A 122 3.09 0.49 -20.29
CA TYR A 122 1.63 0.43 -20.25
C TYR A 122 0.95 1.81 -20.16
N GLY A 123 1.68 2.88 -19.81
CA GLY A 123 1.10 4.21 -19.56
C GLY A 123 -0.09 4.16 -18.60
N ASP A 124 -1.13 4.95 -18.90
CA ASP A 124 -2.36 5.04 -18.09
C ASP A 124 -3.04 3.68 -17.82
N GLU A 125 -2.87 2.69 -18.71
CA GLU A 125 -3.42 1.35 -18.52
C GLU A 125 -2.87 0.66 -17.26
N ILE A 126 -1.68 1.06 -16.77
CA ILE A 126 -1.16 0.54 -15.49
C ILE A 126 -1.99 1.07 -14.32
N ILE A 127 -2.40 2.34 -14.35
CA ILE A 127 -3.19 2.98 -13.29
C ILE A 127 -4.58 2.34 -13.26
N GLU A 128 -5.24 2.23 -14.41
CA GLU A 128 -6.55 1.57 -14.55
C GLU A 128 -6.51 0.13 -14.00
N TYR A 129 -5.42 -0.59 -14.28
CA TYR A 129 -5.22 -1.94 -13.76
C TYR A 129 -5.10 -1.98 -12.23
N HIS A 130 -4.46 -0.99 -11.61
CA HIS A 130 -4.36 -0.91 -10.15
C HIS A 130 -5.65 -0.38 -9.50
N LEU A 131 -6.41 0.46 -10.20
CA LEU A 131 -7.72 0.96 -9.77
C LEU A 131 -8.84 -0.06 -9.94
N ALA A 132 -8.66 -1.13 -10.72
CA ALA A 132 -9.70 -2.13 -10.93
C ALA A 132 -10.43 -2.55 -9.63
N ASP A 133 -11.77 -2.42 -9.64
CA ASP A 133 -12.66 -2.67 -8.49
C ASP A 133 -12.54 -1.65 -7.33
N TRP A 134 -12.08 -0.42 -7.61
CA TRP A 134 -11.75 0.63 -6.63
C TRP A 134 -12.85 0.84 -5.58
N ASP A 135 -14.10 1.01 -6.02
CA ASP A 135 -15.24 1.26 -5.13
C ASP A 135 -15.44 0.19 -4.03
N ASN A 136 -14.96 -1.03 -4.26
CA ASN A 136 -15.07 -2.12 -3.30
C ASN A 136 -13.82 -2.24 -2.44
N TRP A 137 -12.64 -2.28 -3.05
CA TRP A 137 -11.42 -2.52 -2.28
C TRP A 137 -10.94 -1.28 -1.52
N SER A 138 -11.24 -0.07 -1.99
CA SER A 138 -10.99 1.18 -1.23
C SER A 138 -11.73 1.21 0.11
N LYS A 139 -12.96 0.71 0.17
CA LYS A 139 -13.71 0.57 1.44
C LYS A 139 -13.04 -0.39 2.41
N THR A 140 -12.47 -1.47 1.90
CA THR A 140 -11.72 -2.45 2.69
C THR A 140 -10.43 -1.83 3.22
N ALA A 141 -9.68 -1.13 2.37
CA ALA A 141 -8.49 -0.39 2.76
C ALA A 141 -8.82 0.71 3.80
N ASN A 142 -9.87 1.49 3.58
CA ASN A 142 -10.35 2.50 4.53
C ASN A 142 -10.69 1.89 5.89
N SER A 143 -11.34 0.72 5.93
CA SER A 143 -11.64 0.05 7.20
C SER A 143 -10.37 -0.32 7.98
N ILE A 144 -9.30 -0.70 7.27
CA ILE A 144 -7.98 -0.98 7.87
C ILE A 144 -7.34 0.33 8.35
N LEU A 145 -7.30 1.37 7.52
CA LEU A 145 -6.70 2.67 7.87
C LEU A 145 -7.42 3.34 9.06
N ASP A 146 -8.76 3.29 9.09
CA ASP A 146 -9.59 3.81 10.17
C ASP A 146 -9.30 3.10 11.50
N SER A 147 -8.99 1.81 11.46
CA SER A 147 -8.59 1.05 12.67
C SER A 147 -7.27 1.52 13.29
N PHE A 148 -6.44 2.24 12.54
CA PHE A 148 -5.24 2.92 13.03
C PHE A 148 -5.49 4.37 13.47
N GLY A 149 -6.74 4.85 13.42
CA GLY A 149 -7.12 6.21 13.75
C GLY A 149 -6.89 7.22 12.62
N ILE A 150 -6.61 6.76 11.39
CA ILE A 150 -6.51 7.63 10.22
C ILE A 150 -7.93 8.01 9.79
N LYS A 151 -8.23 9.31 9.74
CA LYS A 151 -9.54 9.79 9.31
C LYS A 151 -9.77 9.46 7.83
N THR A 152 -10.70 8.57 7.55
CA THR A 152 -11.01 8.16 6.18
C THR A 152 -12.17 8.96 5.58
N LYS A 153 -12.22 8.97 4.25
CA LYS A 153 -13.33 9.48 3.43
C LYS A 153 -13.47 8.60 2.19
N ILE A 154 -14.57 8.73 1.47
CA ILE A 154 -14.68 8.14 0.13
C ILE A 154 -13.75 8.94 -0.79
N ILE A 155 -12.84 8.22 -1.46
CA ILE A 155 -11.91 8.76 -2.45
C ILE A 155 -12.43 8.32 -3.82
N SER A 156 -12.63 9.26 -4.73
CA SER A 156 -13.03 8.92 -6.11
C SER A 156 -11.85 8.36 -6.91
N GLU A 157 -12.10 7.58 -7.97
CA GLU A 157 -11.02 7.10 -8.87
C GLU A 157 -10.17 8.23 -9.47
N LYS A 158 -10.72 9.44 -9.60
CA LYS A 158 -9.99 10.62 -10.09
C LYS A 158 -9.12 11.27 -9.01
N GLU A 159 -9.51 11.11 -7.75
CA GLU A 159 -8.76 11.64 -6.61
C GLU A 159 -7.63 10.70 -6.17
N ALA A 160 -7.86 9.39 -6.32
CA ALA A 160 -6.85 8.35 -6.24
C ALA A 160 -5.76 8.56 -7.31
#